data_AF-A0A3R7DRX6-F1
#
_entry.id   AF-A0A3R7DRX6-F1
#
_cell.length_a   1.000
_cell.length_b   1.000
_cell.length_c   1.000
_cell.angle_alpha   90.00
_cell.angle_beta   90.00
_cell.angle_gamma   90.00
#
_symmetry.space_group_name_H-M   'P 1'
#
loop_
_entity.id
_entity.type
_entity.pdbx_description
1 polymer ?
#
loop_
_entity_poly.entity_id
_entity_poly.type
_entity_poly.pdbx_seq_one_letter_code
_entity_poly.pdbx_strand_id
1 'polypeptide(L)'
;MSSEESVWVQVKYGGVEKTFSGSLEEVWLCLNRFFSEFLPSFEVAKKLLLRADLEELVGACEGLVGFSKMEGAFLLVSRDRLTDNETLLLWLLAYYIGFRLGFVEDDAVSREFLQAKLGKSGKITSTRLGELVKSDLVVKTADDKYRITSFGVVQMQREIIPRIRAKLGG
;
A
#
# COMPACT_ATOMS: atom_id res chain seq x y z
N MET A 1 -15.12 -19.31 -55.45
CA MET A 1 -14.89 -18.26 -54.44
C MET A 1 -14.32 -18.97 -53.23
N SER A 2 -13.01 -18.87 -53.00
CA SER A 2 -12.38 -19.49 -51.83
C SER A 2 -12.73 -18.64 -50.62
N SER A 3 -13.38 -19.23 -49.62
CA SER A 3 -13.52 -18.61 -48.31
C SER A 3 -12.12 -18.41 -47.76
N GLU A 4 -11.68 -17.16 -47.56
CA GLU A 4 -10.48 -16.90 -46.77
C GLU A 4 -10.75 -17.44 -45.37
N GLU A 5 -10.10 -18.56 -45.04
CA GLU A 5 -10.20 -19.17 -43.72
C GLU A 5 -9.58 -18.20 -42.72
N SER A 6 -10.45 -17.55 -41.93
CA SER A 6 -10.03 -16.65 -40.87
C SER A 6 -9.99 -17.40 -39.55
N VAL A 7 -8.93 -17.18 -38.79
CA VAL A 7 -8.71 -17.75 -37.46
C VAL A 7 -9.01 -16.68 -36.44
N TRP A 8 -9.66 -17.08 -35.35
CA TRP A 8 -9.95 -16.22 -34.21
C TRP A 8 -9.38 -16.85 -32.94
N VAL A 9 -8.64 -16.06 -32.15
CA VAL A 9 -8.01 -16.52 -30.91
C VAL A 9 -8.18 -15.46 -29.83
N GLN A 10 -8.60 -15.90 -28.65
CA GLN A 10 -8.62 -15.06 -27.45
C GLN A 10 -7.62 -15.60 -26.43
N VAL A 11 -6.75 -14.73 -25.94
CA VAL A 11 -5.76 -15.04 -24.91
C VAL A 11 -6.14 -14.33 -23.62
N LYS A 12 -6.23 -15.11 -22.54
CA LYS A 12 -6.46 -14.62 -21.17
C LYS A 12 -5.33 -15.10 -20.26
N TYR A 13 -4.55 -14.17 -19.71
CA TYR A 13 -3.45 -14.49 -18.82
C TYR A 13 -3.17 -13.36 -17.83
N GLY A 14 -3.19 -13.66 -16.52
CA GLY A 14 -2.64 -12.78 -15.49
C GLY A 14 -3.25 -11.37 -15.41
N GLY A 15 -4.49 -11.17 -15.87
CA GLY A 15 -5.16 -9.86 -15.97
C GLY A 15 -5.17 -9.24 -17.37
N VAL A 16 -4.52 -9.87 -18.35
CA VAL A 16 -4.57 -9.50 -19.76
C VAL A 16 -5.65 -10.31 -20.45
N GLU A 17 -6.51 -9.64 -21.21
CA GLU A 17 -7.45 -10.25 -22.15
C GLU A 17 -7.26 -9.59 -23.52
N LYS A 18 -6.88 -10.38 -24.52
CA LYS A 18 -6.62 -9.87 -25.88
C LYS A 18 -7.14 -10.84 -26.92
N THR A 19 -7.67 -10.28 -28.00
CA THR A 19 -8.27 -11.03 -29.10
C THR A 19 -7.50 -10.74 -30.37
N PHE A 20 -7.22 -11.79 -31.14
CA PHE A 20 -6.58 -11.75 -32.45
C PHE A 20 -7.49 -12.42 -33.47
N SER A 21 -7.58 -11.84 -34.67
CA SER A 21 -8.34 -12.40 -35.78
C SER A 21 -7.68 -12.04 -37.10
N GLY A 22 -7.60 -12.97 -38.05
CA GLY A 22 -6.95 -12.77 -39.35
C GLY A 22 -6.65 -14.08 -40.05
N SER A 23 -5.72 -14.09 -41.00
CA SER A 23 -5.21 -15.34 -41.57
C SER A 23 -4.46 -16.17 -40.52
N LEU A 24 -4.23 -17.45 -40.80
CA LEU A 24 -3.46 -18.32 -39.92
C LEU A 24 -2.06 -17.74 -39.64
N GLU A 25 -1.37 -17.25 -40.67
CA GLU A 25 -0.02 -16.66 -40.56
C GLU A 25 -0.03 -15.36 -39.75
N GLU A 26 -1.02 -14.50 -39.98
CA GLU A 26 -1.17 -13.24 -39.25
C GLU A 26 -1.43 -13.47 -37.77
N VAL A 27 -2.36 -14.37 -37.45
CA VAL A 27 -2.68 -14.73 -36.07
C VAL A 27 -1.48 -15.39 -35.40
N TRP A 28 -0.76 -16.27 -36.10
CA TRP A 28 0.46 -16.90 -35.56
C TRP A 28 1.55 -15.87 -35.25
N LEU A 29 1.83 -14.94 -36.16
CA LEU A 29 2.81 -13.88 -35.94
C LEU A 29 2.41 -12.99 -34.76
N CYS A 30 1.12 -12.63 -34.66
CA CYS A 30 0.59 -11.84 -33.55
C CYS A 30 0.70 -12.57 -32.21
N LEU A 31 0.39 -13.86 -32.17
CA LEU A 31 0.52 -14.69 -30.96
C LEU A 31 1.97 -14.81 -30.53
N ASN A 32 2.88 -15.09 -31.47
CA ASN A 32 4.30 -15.24 -31.14
C ASN A 32 4.85 -13.93 -30.56
N ARG A 33 4.56 -12.78 -31.19
CA ARG A 33 4.91 -11.45 -30.65
C ARG A 33 4.27 -11.17 -29.29
N PHE A 34 3.01 -11.57 -29.11
CA PHE A 34 2.32 -11.41 -27.83
C PHE A 34 3.06 -12.15 -26.71
N PHE A 35 3.47 -13.40 -26.92
CA PHE A 35 4.17 -14.19 -25.91
C PHE A 35 5.65 -13.83 -25.74
N SER A 36 6.35 -13.40 -26.81
CA SER A 36 7.78 -13.11 -26.76
C SER A 36 8.12 -11.69 -26.31
N GLU A 37 7.24 -10.71 -26.56
CA GLU A 37 7.52 -9.29 -26.30
C GLU A 37 6.53 -8.67 -25.30
N PHE A 38 5.22 -8.77 -25.59
CA PHE A 38 4.20 -8.09 -24.79
C PHE A 38 4.08 -8.71 -23.40
N LEU A 39 3.96 -10.04 -23.32
CA LEU A 39 3.73 -10.73 -22.04
C LEU A 39 4.91 -10.55 -21.06
N PRO A 40 6.19 -10.67 -21.48
CA PRO A 40 7.31 -10.39 -20.60
C PRO A 40 7.33 -8.93 -20.12
N SER A 41 7.07 -7.97 -21.01
CA SER A 41 6.99 -6.54 -20.66
C SER A 41 5.86 -6.27 -19.65
N PHE A 42 4.70 -6.90 -19.84
CA PHE A 42 3.58 -6.82 -18.92
C PHE A 42 3.92 -7.40 -17.54
N GLU A 43 4.54 -8.58 -17.49
CA GLU A 43 4.94 -9.21 -16.22
C GLU A 43 6.01 -8.39 -15.48
N VAL A 44 6.94 -7.74 -16.20
CA VAL A 44 7.89 -6.80 -15.59
C VAL A 44 7.17 -5.58 -15.02
N ALA A 45 6.28 -4.95 -15.78
CA ALA A 45 5.51 -3.79 -15.31
C ALA A 45 4.64 -4.14 -14.10
N LYS A 46 4.05 -5.34 -14.09
CA LYS A 46 3.24 -5.85 -12.97
C LYS A 46 4.05 -5.98 -11.67
N LYS A 47 5.36 -6.30 -11.75
CA LYS A 47 6.26 -6.31 -10.57
C LYS A 47 6.54 -4.92 -10.00
N LEU A 48 6.33 -3.85 -10.78
CA LEU A 48 6.48 -2.47 -10.32
C LEU A 48 5.26 -1.96 -9.55
N LEU A 49 4.14 -2.70 -9.57
CA LEU A 49 2.98 -2.38 -8.76
C LEU A 49 3.33 -2.54 -7.28
N LEU A 50 3.31 -1.42 -6.55
CA LEU A 50 3.45 -1.41 -5.10
C LEU A 50 2.24 -2.12 -4.48
N ARG A 51 2.41 -3.40 -4.16
CA ARG A 51 1.44 -4.18 -3.39
C ARG A 51 2.03 -4.45 -2.01
N ALA A 52 1.45 -3.83 -0.99
CA ALA A 52 1.62 -4.31 0.37
C ALA A 52 0.70 -5.51 0.53
N ASP A 53 1.27 -6.68 0.79
CA ASP A 53 0.49 -7.84 1.21
C ASP A 53 -0.09 -7.53 2.60
N LEU A 54 -1.43 -7.52 2.70
CA LEU A 54 -2.08 -7.16 3.95
C LEU A 54 -1.80 -8.20 5.04
N GLU A 55 -1.65 -9.48 4.69
CA GLU A 55 -1.35 -10.55 5.64
C GLU A 55 0.06 -10.39 6.21
N GLU A 56 1.05 -10.21 5.34
CA GLU A 56 2.43 -9.95 5.77
C GLU A 56 2.53 -8.65 6.58
N LEU A 57 1.80 -7.60 6.18
CA LEU A 57 1.79 -6.32 6.89
C LEU A 57 1.19 -6.46 8.30
N VAL A 58 0.08 -7.19 8.44
CA VAL A 58 -0.55 -7.47 9.74
C VAL A 58 0.40 -8.28 10.62
N GLY A 59 1.03 -9.33 10.09
CA GLY A 59 2.05 -10.09 10.81
C GLY A 59 3.24 -9.23 11.24
N ALA A 60 3.72 -8.36 10.36
CA ALA A 60 4.79 -7.42 10.67
C ALA A 60 4.41 -6.43 11.78
N CYS A 61 3.12 -6.13 11.97
CA CYS A 61 2.61 -5.23 13.01
C CYS A 61 2.25 -5.94 14.33
N GLU A 62 2.38 -7.26 14.42
CA GLU A 62 2.03 -8.02 15.63
C GLU A 62 2.80 -7.50 16.86
N GLY A 63 2.07 -7.20 17.95
CA GLY A 63 2.67 -6.63 19.16
C GLY A 63 3.08 -5.15 19.05
N LEU A 64 2.90 -4.50 17.90
CA LEU A 64 3.07 -3.05 17.72
C LEU A 64 1.73 -2.32 17.75
N VAL A 65 0.71 -2.92 17.11
CA VAL A 65 -0.65 -2.36 17.01
C VAL A 65 -1.67 -3.38 17.51
N GLY A 66 -2.79 -2.88 18.04
CA GLY A 66 -3.93 -3.68 18.47
C GLY A 66 -5.24 -3.08 17.98
N PHE A 67 -6.28 -3.91 17.91
CA PHE A 67 -7.61 -3.49 17.47
C PHE A 67 -8.69 -4.00 18.43
N SER A 68 -9.69 -3.17 18.67
CA SER A 68 -10.90 -3.50 19.42
C SER A 68 -12.11 -2.98 18.66
N LYS A 69 -13.18 -3.78 18.55
CA LYS A 69 -14.42 -3.35 17.91
C LYS A 69 -15.09 -2.15 18.60
N MET A 70 -14.89 -2.01 19.92
CA MET A 70 -15.50 -0.92 20.68
C MET A 70 -14.67 0.35 20.68
N GLU A 71 -13.35 0.23 20.60
CA GLU A 71 -12.45 1.35 20.87
C GLU A 71 -11.53 1.71 19.68
N GLY A 72 -11.53 0.91 18.60
CA GLY A 72 -10.77 1.17 17.38
C GLY A 72 -9.33 0.63 17.42
N ALA A 73 -8.38 1.44 16.94
CA ALA A 73 -6.97 1.07 16.84
C ALA A 73 -6.13 1.56 18.04
N PHE A 74 -5.09 0.82 18.41
CA PHE A 74 -4.19 1.09 19.53
C PHE A 74 -2.74 0.82 19.17
N LEU A 75 -1.81 1.57 19.79
CA LEU A 75 -0.41 1.17 19.84
C LEU A 75 -0.14 0.37 21.11
N LEU A 76 0.50 -0.78 20.95
CA LEU A 76 0.89 -1.67 22.05
C LEU A 76 2.30 -1.36 22.59
N VAL A 77 2.99 -0.43 21.93
CA VAL A 77 4.34 0.02 22.29
C VAL A 77 4.30 1.42 22.90
N SER A 78 5.15 1.64 23.91
CA SER A 78 5.28 2.97 24.51
C SER A 78 5.87 3.94 23.50
N ARG A 79 5.27 5.13 23.41
CA ARG A 79 5.77 6.25 22.60
C ARG A 79 7.19 6.68 22.98
N ASP A 80 7.63 6.44 24.23
CA ASP A 80 8.96 6.82 24.69
C ASP A 80 10.07 5.99 24.02
N ARG A 81 9.70 4.86 23.40
CA ARG A 81 10.61 4.00 22.61
C ARG A 81 10.59 4.35 21.12
N LEU A 82 9.75 5.28 20.71
CA LEU A 82 9.56 5.67 19.32
C LEU A 82 9.98 7.13 19.13
N THR A 83 10.46 7.45 17.93
CA THR A 83 10.58 8.86 17.52
C THR A 83 9.19 9.46 17.25
N ASP A 84 9.11 10.79 17.19
CA ASP A 84 7.85 11.47 16.85
C ASP A 84 7.29 10.98 15.50
N ASN A 85 8.15 10.85 14.48
CA ASN A 85 7.75 10.37 13.15
C ASN A 85 7.32 8.90 13.16
N GLU A 86 8.02 8.03 13.89
CA GLU A 86 7.62 6.62 14.04
C GLU A 86 6.26 6.50 14.75
N THR A 87 6.02 7.30 15.77
CA THR A 87 4.73 7.33 16.49
C THR A 87 3.59 7.73 15.54
N LEU A 88 3.76 8.82 14.80
CA LEU A 88 2.75 9.30 13.86
C LEU A 88 2.48 8.29 12.74
N LEU A 89 3.54 7.73 12.13
CA LEU A 89 3.41 6.75 11.07
C LEU A 89 2.77 5.45 11.55
N LEU A 90 3.10 4.98 12.76
CA LEU A 90 2.52 3.77 13.32
C LEU A 90 1.02 3.95 13.62
N TRP A 91 0.60 5.13 14.08
CA TRP A 91 -0.84 5.46 14.21
C TRP A 91 -1.56 5.47 12.88
N LEU A 92 -1.00 6.13 11.86
CA LEU A 92 -1.59 6.17 10.53
C LEU A 92 -1.65 4.79 9.88
N LEU A 93 -0.63 3.96 10.09
CA LEU A 93 -0.62 2.57 9.65
C LEU A 93 -1.69 1.74 10.39
N ALA A 94 -1.84 1.93 11.70
CA ALA A 94 -2.87 1.25 12.47
C ALA A 94 -4.26 1.58 11.94
N TYR A 95 -4.56 2.84 11.63
CA TYR A 95 -5.83 3.23 11.03
C TYR A 95 -6.03 2.67 9.61
N TYR A 96 -4.99 2.63 8.78
CA TYR A 96 -5.03 1.98 7.46
C TYR A 96 -5.37 0.48 7.56
N ILE A 97 -4.70 -0.25 8.45
CA ILE A 97 -4.97 -1.68 8.67
C ILE A 97 -6.36 -1.85 9.28
N GLY A 98 -6.71 -1.07 10.30
CA GLY A 98 -7.98 -1.12 10.99
C GLY A 98 -9.16 -0.89 10.05
N PHE A 99 -9.05 0.05 9.12
CA PHE A 99 -10.09 0.32 8.13
C PHE A 99 -10.27 -0.86 7.17
N ARG A 100 -9.16 -1.43 6.68
CA ARG A 100 -9.14 -2.61 5.81
C ARG A 100 -9.70 -3.87 6.48
N LEU A 101 -9.58 -3.95 7.80
CA LEU A 101 -10.10 -5.05 8.62
C LEU A 101 -11.50 -4.76 9.21
N GLY A 102 -12.06 -3.57 9.02
CA GLY A 102 -13.37 -3.17 9.53
C GLY A 102 -13.43 -2.85 11.03
N PHE A 103 -12.31 -2.49 11.66
CA PHE A 103 -12.24 -2.04 13.05
C PHE A 103 -12.35 -0.51 13.23
N VAL A 104 -12.15 0.26 12.16
CA VAL A 104 -12.39 1.71 12.14
C VAL A 104 -13.14 2.10 10.87
N GLU A 105 -13.88 3.21 10.91
CA GLU A 105 -14.75 3.65 9.81
C GLU A 105 -14.02 4.42 8.70
N ASP A 106 -12.85 4.98 8.99
CA ASP A 106 -12.03 5.79 8.09
C ASP A 106 -10.55 5.55 8.42
N ASP A 107 -9.69 5.51 7.40
CA ASP A 107 -8.23 5.42 7.53
C ASP A 107 -7.55 6.81 7.59
N ALA A 108 -8.31 7.90 7.42
CA ALA A 108 -7.83 9.26 7.64
C ALA A 108 -8.01 9.71 9.10
N VAL A 109 -6.94 10.23 9.70
CA VAL A 109 -6.86 10.58 11.13
C VAL A 109 -6.72 12.09 11.30
N SER A 110 -7.49 12.70 12.22
CA SER A 110 -7.41 14.15 12.45
C SER A 110 -6.08 14.57 13.07
N ARG A 111 -5.69 15.81 12.79
CA ARG A 111 -4.49 16.42 13.39
C ARG A 111 -4.58 16.44 14.91
N GLU A 112 -5.74 16.76 15.46
CA GLU A 112 -5.99 16.88 16.89
C GLU A 112 -5.76 15.54 17.59
N PHE A 113 -6.25 14.45 17.00
CA PHE A 113 -6.03 13.11 17.50
C PHE A 113 -4.54 12.75 17.47
N LEU A 114 -3.87 12.97 16.33
CA LEU A 114 -2.44 12.69 16.19
C LEU A 114 -1.60 13.51 17.18
N GLN A 115 -1.94 14.77 17.40
CA GLN A 115 -1.31 15.63 18.39
C GLN A 115 -1.48 15.07 19.81
N ALA A 116 -2.71 14.68 20.17
CA ALA A 116 -3.00 14.11 21.49
C ALA A 116 -2.21 12.82 21.74
N LYS A 117 -2.13 11.93 20.73
CA LYS A 117 -1.37 10.68 20.83
C LYS A 117 0.14 10.91 20.86
N LEU A 118 0.64 11.87 20.10
CA LEU A 118 2.06 12.25 20.09
C LEU A 118 2.47 12.90 21.42
N GLY A 119 1.56 13.62 22.09
CA GLY A 119 1.83 14.29 23.37
C GLY A 119 2.76 15.50 23.25
N LYS A 120 2.77 16.15 22.09
CA LYS A 120 3.61 17.33 21.77
C LYS A 120 2.73 18.53 21.43
N SER A 121 3.35 19.71 21.35
CA SER A 121 2.64 20.93 20.95
C SER A 121 2.18 20.85 19.50
N GLY A 122 1.09 21.56 19.18
CA GLY A 122 0.57 21.58 17.81
C GLY A 122 1.55 22.10 16.76
N LYS A 123 2.52 22.94 17.17
CA LYS A 123 3.63 23.38 16.30
C LYS A 123 4.55 22.21 15.94
N ILE A 124 4.98 21.43 16.93
CA ILE A 124 5.86 20.26 16.71
C ILE A 124 5.13 19.23 15.85
N THR A 125 3.87 18.92 16.18
CA THR A 125 3.05 17.97 15.40
C THR A 125 2.93 18.41 13.95
N SER A 126 2.66 19.70 13.69
CA SER A 126 2.61 20.22 12.31
C SER A 126 3.93 20.12 11.57
N THR A 127 5.06 20.39 12.25
CA THR A 127 6.37 20.24 11.63
C THR A 127 6.61 18.79 11.21
N ARG A 128 6.36 17.83 12.10
CA ARG A 128 6.54 16.40 11.84
C ARG A 128 5.61 15.89 10.73
N LEU A 129 4.32 16.23 10.79
CA LEU A 129 3.37 15.88 9.72
C LEU A 129 3.76 16.51 8.38
N GLY A 130 4.25 17.74 8.38
CA GLY A 130 4.75 18.41 7.18
C GLY A 130 5.99 17.73 6.58
N GLU A 131 6.91 17.23 7.42
CA GLU A 131 8.05 16.41 6.98
C GLU A 131 7.57 15.11 6.34
N LEU A 132 6.63 14.42 6.97
CA LEU A 132 6.07 13.16 6.46
C LEU A 132 5.35 13.35 5.12
N VAL A 133 4.61 14.47 4.96
CA VAL A 133 3.97 14.84 3.69
C VAL A 133 5.01 15.15 2.61
N LYS A 134 6.07 15.89 2.93
CA LYS A 134 7.16 16.18 1.98
C LYS A 134 7.92 14.93 1.53
N SER A 135 7.92 13.88 2.34
CA SER A 135 8.53 12.58 2.02
C SER A 135 7.58 11.58 1.35
N ASP A 136 6.37 12.01 0.97
CA ASP A 136 5.33 11.18 0.35
C ASP A 136 4.85 9.98 1.19
N LEU A 137 5.26 9.86 2.44
CA LEU A 137 4.81 8.78 3.34
C LEU A 137 3.36 9.00 3.79
N VAL A 138 2.93 10.25 3.86
CA VAL A 138 1.61 10.67 4.35
C VAL A 138 1.02 11.71 3.41
N VAL A 139 -0.30 11.71 3.26
CA VAL A 139 -1.04 12.77 2.57
C VAL A 139 -1.96 13.48 3.54
N LYS A 140 -2.07 14.80 3.40
CA LYS A 140 -3.08 15.61 4.08
C LYS A 140 -4.34 15.68 3.21
N THR A 141 -5.49 15.33 3.78
CA THR A 141 -6.78 15.41 3.10
C THR A 141 -7.32 16.84 3.12
N ALA A 142 -8.40 17.09 2.36
CA ALA A 142 -9.08 18.39 2.35
C ALA A 142 -9.61 18.81 3.73
N ASP A 143 -9.99 17.83 4.57
CA ASP A 143 -10.60 18.05 5.88
C ASP A 143 -9.58 18.15 7.04
N ASP A 144 -8.32 18.52 6.74
CA ASP A 144 -7.20 18.56 7.70
C ASP A 144 -6.94 17.24 8.45
N LYS A 145 -7.32 16.11 7.84
CA LYS A 145 -6.90 14.77 8.28
C LYS A 145 -5.66 14.32 7.53
N TYR A 146 -5.03 13.26 8.03
CA TYR A 146 -3.82 12.68 7.48
C TYR A 146 -4.04 11.19 7.24
N ARG A 147 -3.51 10.67 6.15
CA ARG A 147 -3.57 9.25 5.79
C ARG A 147 -2.21 8.77 5.30
N ILE A 148 -1.81 7.56 5.65
CA ILE A 148 -0.59 6.95 5.09
C ILE A 148 -0.80 6.63 3.60
N THR A 149 0.17 6.93 2.76
CA THR A 149 0.10 6.62 1.32
C THR A 149 0.45 5.14 1.08
N SER A 150 0.12 4.60 -0.10
CA SER A 150 0.57 3.25 -0.49
C SER A 150 2.10 3.12 -0.42
N PHE A 151 2.83 4.17 -0.78
CA PHE A 151 4.28 4.23 -0.63
C PHE A 151 4.69 4.18 0.85
N GLY A 152 4.04 4.98 1.70
CA GLY A 152 4.24 4.97 3.14
C GLY A 152 4.01 3.60 3.78
N VAL A 153 2.98 2.87 3.36
CA VAL A 153 2.72 1.49 3.83
C VAL A 153 3.85 0.54 3.45
N VAL A 154 4.34 0.60 2.21
CA VAL A 154 5.48 -0.22 1.77
C VAL A 154 6.75 0.13 2.55
N GLN A 155 7.01 1.42 2.79
CA GLN A 155 8.14 1.88 3.59
C GLN A 155 8.03 1.44 5.06
N MET A 156 6.81 1.46 5.61
CA MET A 156 6.55 0.91 6.94
C MET A 156 6.92 -0.58 7.00
N GLN A 157 6.44 -1.38 6.04
CA GLN A 157 6.70 -2.81 6.01
C GLN A 157 8.20 -3.14 5.84
N ARG A 158 8.89 -2.44 4.93
CA ARG A 158 10.26 -2.80 4.53
C ARG A 158 11.35 -2.22 5.42
N GLU A 159 11.15 -1.05 6.00
CA GLU A 159 12.23 -0.32 6.68
C GLU A 159 11.85 0.08 8.11
N ILE A 160 10.70 0.73 8.28
CA ILE A 160 10.39 1.41 9.55
C ILE A 160 9.98 0.41 10.63
N ILE A 161 9.12 -0.56 10.33
CA ILE A 161 8.74 -1.63 11.28
C ILE A 161 9.97 -2.45 11.71
N PRO A 162 10.80 -2.98 10.79
CA PRO A 162 12.04 -3.66 11.18
C PRO A 162 12.92 -2.81 12.10
N ARG A 163 13.08 -1.51 11.80
CA ARG A 163 13.85 -0.59 12.66
C ARG A 163 13.21 -0.40 14.03
N ILE A 164 11.89 -0.25 14.11
CA ILE A 164 11.16 -0.17 15.39
C ILE A 164 11.39 -1.46 16.19
N ARG A 165 11.24 -2.64 15.57
CA ARG A 165 11.46 -3.93 16.24
C ARG A 165 12.89 -4.07 16.77
N ALA A 166 13.89 -3.67 15.99
CA ALA A 166 15.28 -3.68 16.42
C ALA A 166 15.51 -2.80 17.68
N LYS A 167 14.80 -1.67 17.82
CA LYS A 167 14.84 -0.82 19.02
C LYS A 167 14.13 -1.43 20.23
N LEU A 168 13.13 -2.28 20.01
CA LEU A 168 12.31 -2.86 21.08
C LEU A 168 12.84 -4.19 21.61
N GLY A 169 13.60 -4.92 20.79
CA GLY A 169 14.24 -6.20 21.13
C GLY A 169 15.63 -6.09 21.77
N GLY A 170 16.13 -4.87 21.98
CA GLY A 170 17.29 -4.57 22.82
C GLY A 170 16.86 -4.06 24.18
#